data_AF-A0A1C5K8V1-F1
#
_entry.id   AF-A0A1C5K8V1-F1
#
_cell.length_a   1.000
_cell.length_b   1.000
_cell.length_c   1.000
_cell.angle_alpha   90.00
_cell.angle_beta   90.00
_cell.angle_gamma   90.00
#
_symmetry.space_group_name_H-M   'P 1'
#
loop_
_entity.id
_entity.type
_entity.pdbx_description
1 polymer ?
#
loop_
_entity_poly.entity_id
_entity_poly.type
_entity_poly.pdbx_seq_one_letter_code
_entity_poly.pdbx_strand_id
1 'polypeptide(L)'
;MPIPAFQVQRWVNSPPLTPEALRGRVVLIDVWEYTCVNWIRTSPYVKAWHRDYAPVGLTVVGLHAPEFEFGRHAENIDQGIRDHELTYPIALDNDFRVWAGLGNIAWPARYLFGADGDLADRWIGEGDYDRTEAEIRRLLLATVSEADLPPVTPEAAAFAAATPPTYANLTEETYVGTDRRVPGSFTLTGDWRDSGEYVELAGGTGELALPFNAGEVNLVVDPGPDRPVPVSVLLDGQPIGAERGADVGPDAVAQVDRAAMIRLVAGASRDDHLLTLVTDRPGFRAYAFTFGP
;
A
#
# COMPACT_ATOMS: atom_id res chain seq x y z
N MET A 1 21.77 -11.18 9.04
CA MET A 1 20.67 -11.12 10.03
C MET A 1 19.76 -12.30 9.71
N PRO A 2 19.44 -13.16 10.69
CA PRO A 2 18.57 -14.31 10.42
C PRO A 2 17.11 -13.88 10.22
N ILE A 3 16.30 -14.74 9.61
CA ILE A 3 14.84 -14.56 9.56
C ILE A 3 14.30 -14.43 11.00
N PRO A 4 13.59 -13.34 11.36
CA PRO A 4 13.02 -13.19 12.68
C PRO A 4 11.88 -14.18 12.92
N ALA A 5 11.64 -14.54 14.17
CA ALA A 5 10.48 -15.35 14.52
C ALA A 5 9.18 -14.57 14.23
N PHE A 6 8.23 -15.21 13.55
CA PHE A 6 6.92 -14.63 13.24
C PHE A 6 6.00 -14.66 14.47
N GLN A 7 6.21 -13.73 15.39
CA GLN A 7 5.40 -13.57 16.60
C GLN A 7 4.11 -12.79 16.31
N VAL A 8 3.26 -13.37 15.46
CA VAL A 8 2.03 -12.75 14.96
C VAL A 8 0.78 -13.44 15.52
N GLN A 9 -0.33 -12.70 15.54
CA GLN A 9 -1.58 -13.16 16.14
C GLN A 9 -2.37 -14.09 15.19
N ARG A 10 -2.19 -13.92 13.88
CA ARG A 10 -2.97 -14.63 12.86
C ARG A 10 -2.15 -14.85 11.59
N TRP A 11 -2.43 -15.97 10.95
CA TRP A 11 -1.96 -16.32 9.61
C TRP A 11 -3.13 -16.49 8.65
N VAL A 12 -2.91 -16.14 7.38
CA VAL A 12 -3.83 -16.36 6.26
C VAL A 12 -3.09 -17.11 5.16
N ASN A 13 -3.81 -17.92 4.38
CA ASN A 13 -3.29 -18.77 3.30
C ASN A 13 -2.27 -19.84 3.74
N SER A 14 -2.03 -20.02 5.05
CA SER A 14 -1.09 -21.00 5.59
C SER A 14 -1.29 -21.22 7.10
N PRO A 15 -0.91 -22.39 7.64
CA PRO A 15 -0.53 -22.50 9.05
C PRO A 15 0.65 -21.58 9.41
N PRO A 16 0.92 -21.32 10.71
CA PRO A 16 2.08 -20.54 11.11
C PRO A 16 3.42 -21.11 10.61
N LEU A 17 4.23 -20.26 9.97
CA LEU A 17 5.59 -20.61 9.55
C LEU A 17 6.61 -20.20 10.62
N THR A 18 7.71 -20.94 10.71
CA THR A 18 8.85 -20.62 11.59
C THR A 18 10.14 -20.48 10.78
N PRO A 19 11.14 -19.73 11.27
CA PRO A 19 12.46 -19.65 10.62
C PRO A 19 13.09 -21.02 10.34
N GLU A 20 12.91 -21.98 11.23
CA GLU A 20 13.42 -23.35 11.07
C GLU A 20 12.72 -24.10 9.94
N ALA A 21 11.39 -23.96 9.83
CA ALA A 21 10.61 -24.58 8.76
C ALA A 21 10.91 -23.97 7.38
N LEU A 22 11.48 -22.77 7.35
CA LEU A 22 11.86 -22.04 6.13
C LEU A 22 13.29 -22.32 5.67
N ARG A 23 14.10 -23.04 6.47
CA ARG A 23 15.46 -23.41 6.07
C ARG A 23 15.45 -24.26 4.78
N GLY A 24 16.45 -24.06 3.94
CA GLY A 24 16.56 -24.71 2.64
C GLY A 24 15.75 -24.04 1.53
N ARG A 25 14.97 -23.00 1.84
CA ARG A 25 14.21 -22.21 0.86
C ARG A 25 14.75 -20.78 0.78
N VAL A 26 14.68 -20.19 -0.40
CA VAL A 26 14.83 -18.74 -0.54
C VAL A 26 13.54 -18.11 0.01
N VAL A 27 13.65 -17.09 0.85
CA VAL A 27 12.47 -16.47 1.50
C VAL A 27 12.42 -14.98 1.19
N LEU A 28 11.30 -14.52 0.66
CA LEU A 28 11.00 -13.10 0.51
C LEU A 28 9.93 -12.71 1.53
N ILE A 29 10.27 -11.83 2.47
CA ILE A 29 9.28 -11.17 3.33
C ILE A 29 8.87 -9.85 2.64
N ASP A 30 7.60 -9.75 2.26
CA ASP A 30 6.97 -8.56 1.67
C ASP A 30 6.17 -7.84 2.75
N VAL A 31 6.64 -6.67 3.20
CA VAL A 31 5.99 -5.87 4.23
C VAL A 31 4.99 -4.92 3.60
N TRP A 32 3.73 -5.01 4.04
CA TRP A 32 2.61 -4.41 3.32
C TRP A 32 1.47 -3.92 4.19
N GLU A 33 0.65 -3.06 3.59
CA GLU A 33 -0.61 -2.53 4.12
C GLU A 33 -1.54 -2.28 2.92
N TYR A 34 -2.81 -2.69 2.99
CA TYR A 34 -3.71 -2.71 1.83
C TYR A 34 -4.15 -1.32 1.35
N THR A 35 -3.99 -0.29 2.17
CA THR A 35 -4.26 1.11 1.79
C THR A 35 -3.03 1.87 1.26
N CYS A 36 -1.84 1.28 1.31
CA CYS A 36 -0.60 1.92 0.87
C CYS A 36 -0.47 1.89 -0.67
N VAL A 37 -0.55 3.06 -1.33
CA VAL A 37 -0.48 3.15 -2.80
C VAL A 37 0.83 2.56 -3.36
N ASN A 38 1.95 2.79 -2.69
CA ASN A 38 3.26 2.29 -3.09
C ASN A 38 3.34 0.76 -3.01
N TRP A 39 2.73 0.15 -1.99
CA TRP A 39 2.62 -1.30 -1.93
C TRP A 39 1.65 -1.83 -2.99
N ILE A 40 0.51 -1.17 -3.22
CA ILE A 40 -0.44 -1.59 -4.25
C ILE A 40 0.25 -1.68 -5.62
N ARG A 41 1.12 -0.72 -5.96
CA ARG A 41 1.94 -0.73 -7.19
C ARG A 41 3.07 -1.78 -7.18
N THR A 42 3.56 -2.18 -6.00
CA THR A 42 4.55 -3.25 -5.83
C THR A 42 3.94 -4.66 -5.89
N SER A 43 2.69 -4.82 -5.43
CA SER A 43 2.03 -6.12 -5.27
C SER A 43 2.00 -7.00 -6.54
N PRO A 44 1.86 -6.47 -7.78
CA PRO A 44 1.86 -7.31 -8.97
C PRO A 44 3.17 -8.10 -9.17
N TYR A 45 4.31 -7.48 -8.84
CA TYR A 45 5.63 -8.11 -8.96
C TYR A 45 5.81 -9.22 -7.92
N VAL A 46 5.42 -8.96 -6.67
CA VAL A 46 5.48 -9.96 -5.59
C VAL A 46 4.58 -11.15 -5.91
N LYS A 47 3.38 -10.91 -6.45
CA LYS A 47 2.47 -11.97 -6.93
C LYS A 47 3.09 -12.78 -8.07
N ALA A 48 3.73 -12.11 -9.03
CA ALA A 48 4.41 -12.78 -10.15
C ALA A 48 5.57 -13.66 -9.66
N TRP A 49 6.39 -13.19 -8.73
CA TRP A 49 7.47 -13.99 -8.16
C TRP A 49 6.95 -15.17 -7.35
N HIS A 50 5.88 -15.00 -6.58
CA HIS A 50 5.23 -16.12 -5.90
C HIS A 50 4.72 -17.16 -6.91
N ARG A 51 3.99 -16.73 -7.94
CA ARG A 51 3.45 -17.58 -9.01
C ARG A 51 4.54 -18.42 -9.67
N ASP A 52 5.64 -17.78 -10.07
CA ASP A 52 6.63 -18.41 -10.94
C ASP A 52 7.72 -19.14 -10.16
N TYR A 53 8.16 -18.60 -9.02
CA TYR A 53 9.30 -19.14 -8.28
C TYR A 53 8.95 -20.01 -7.08
N ALA A 54 7.69 -20.01 -6.60
CA ALA A 54 7.31 -20.87 -5.48
C ALA A 54 7.51 -22.38 -5.76
N PRO A 55 7.21 -22.90 -6.98
CA PRO A 55 7.46 -24.31 -7.32
C PRO A 55 8.94 -24.70 -7.30
N VAL A 56 9.86 -23.75 -7.49
CA VAL A 56 11.30 -24.00 -7.63
C VAL A 56 12.12 -23.54 -6.42
N GLY A 57 11.46 -23.20 -5.30
CA GLY A 57 12.14 -23.02 -4.01
C GLY A 57 11.93 -21.69 -3.32
N LEU A 58 11.24 -20.71 -3.92
CA LEU A 58 10.91 -19.45 -3.25
C LEU A 58 9.73 -19.63 -2.27
N THR A 59 9.84 -19.02 -1.09
CA THR A 59 8.69 -18.78 -0.20
C THR A 59 8.48 -17.28 -0.06
N VAL A 60 7.33 -16.78 -0.50
CA VAL A 60 6.90 -15.42 -0.19
C VAL A 60 6.09 -15.45 1.10
N VAL A 61 6.39 -14.56 2.03
CA VAL A 61 5.60 -14.32 3.24
C VAL A 61 5.19 -12.84 3.25
N GLY A 62 3.89 -12.58 3.11
CA GLY A 62 3.33 -11.24 3.26
C GLY A 62 3.25 -10.87 4.73
N LEU A 63 4.04 -9.92 5.19
CA LEU A 63 3.94 -9.36 6.53
C LEU A 63 3.01 -8.14 6.50
N HIS A 64 1.76 -8.34 6.89
CA HIS A 64 0.80 -7.25 7.01
C HIS A 64 1.08 -6.47 8.30
N ALA A 65 1.44 -5.19 8.18
CA ALA A 65 1.64 -4.29 9.32
C ALA A 65 0.73 -3.07 9.14
N PRO A 66 -0.22 -2.81 10.07
CA PRO A 66 -1.28 -1.83 9.84
C PRO A 66 -0.80 -0.40 10.07
N GLU A 67 -0.97 0.47 9.06
CA GLU A 67 -0.62 1.89 9.21
C GLU A 67 -1.59 2.68 10.10
N PHE A 68 -2.87 2.31 10.09
CA PHE A 68 -3.94 2.94 10.86
C PHE A 68 -4.71 1.89 11.68
N GLU A 69 -5.45 2.32 12.70
CA GLU A 69 -6.16 1.42 13.61
C GLU A 69 -7.14 0.49 12.89
N PHE A 70 -7.91 1.01 11.91
CA PHE A 70 -8.85 0.20 11.13
C PHE A 70 -8.14 -0.90 10.31
N GLY A 71 -6.84 -0.75 10.05
CA GLY A 71 -5.97 -1.75 9.42
C GLY A 71 -5.72 -2.98 10.29
N ARG A 72 -5.99 -2.92 11.60
CA ARG A 72 -5.86 -4.07 12.51
C ARG A 72 -7.03 -5.05 12.45
N HIS A 73 -8.14 -4.63 11.85
CA HIS A 73 -9.40 -5.36 11.85
C HIS A 73 -9.37 -6.47 10.79
N ALA A 74 -9.55 -7.72 11.22
CA ALA A 74 -9.39 -8.89 10.35
C ALA A 74 -10.29 -8.83 9.11
N GLU A 75 -11.50 -8.29 9.22
CA GLU A 75 -12.45 -8.18 8.11
C GLU A 75 -11.94 -7.26 7.00
N ASN A 76 -11.31 -6.13 7.36
CA ASN A 76 -10.73 -5.18 6.42
C ASN A 76 -9.50 -5.79 5.75
N ILE A 77 -8.62 -6.42 6.53
CA ILE A 77 -7.42 -7.10 6.03
C ILE A 77 -7.83 -8.20 5.04
N ASP A 78 -8.79 -9.05 5.42
CA ASP A 78 -9.28 -10.14 4.58
C ASP A 78 -9.91 -9.62 3.28
N GLN A 79 -10.55 -8.44 3.31
CA GLN A 79 -11.04 -7.79 2.09
C GLN A 79 -9.89 -7.30 1.22
N GLY A 80 -8.87 -6.64 1.78
CA GLY A 80 -7.67 -6.24 1.05
C GLY A 80 -6.94 -7.42 0.41
N ILE A 81 -6.84 -8.56 1.13
CA ILE A 81 -6.30 -9.82 0.59
C ILE A 81 -7.09 -10.27 -0.65
N ARG A 82 -8.42 -10.19 -0.62
CA ARG A 82 -9.29 -10.57 -1.76
C ARG A 82 -9.18 -9.57 -2.90
N ASP A 83 -9.27 -8.28 -2.62
CA ASP A 83 -9.24 -7.19 -3.62
C ASP A 83 -7.92 -7.19 -4.39
N HIS A 84 -6.81 -7.55 -3.74
CA HIS A 84 -5.49 -7.65 -4.36
C HIS A 84 -5.09 -9.06 -4.80
N GLU A 85 -5.98 -10.05 -4.63
CA GLU A 85 -5.78 -11.45 -5.03
C GLU A 85 -4.49 -12.07 -4.44
N LEU A 86 -4.23 -11.83 -3.15
CA LEU A 86 -3.03 -12.35 -2.49
C LEU A 86 -3.22 -13.82 -2.11
N THR A 87 -2.32 -14.67 -2.61
CA THR A 87 -2.40 -16.13 -2.45
C THR A 87 -1.26 -16.74 -1.64
N TYR A 88 -0.18 -15.99 -1.43
CA TYR A 88 0.94 -16.43 -0.60
C TYR A 88 0.60 -16.42 0.90
N PRO A 89 1.36 -17.15 1.75
CA PRO A 89 1.26 -17.07 3.21
C PRO A 89 1.35 -15.63 3.72
N ILE A 90 0.43 -15.24 4.61
CA ILE A 90 0.37 -13.89 5.17
C ILE A 90 0.36 -13.96 6.69
N ALA A 91 1.21 -13.15 7.32
CA ALA A 91 1.36 -12.98 8.76
C ALA A 91 0.85 -11.59 9.18
N LEU A 92 -0.09 -11.51 10.13
CA LEU A 92 -0.67 -10.25 10.60
C LEU A 92 0.09 -9.73 11.83
N ASP A 93 0.97 -8.77 11.61
CA ASP A 93 1.86 -8.18 12.61
C ASP A 93 1.29 -6.89 13.21
N ASN A 94 0.08 -6.98 13.78
CA ASN A 94 -0.58 -5.84 14.42
C ASN A 94 0.31 -5.19 15.50
N ASP A 95 1.11 -5.97 16.23
CA ASP A 95 1.96 -5.46 17.31
C ASP A 95 3.36 -5.00 16.84
N PHE A 96 3.61 -4.93 15.52
CA PHE A 96 4.87 -4.49 14.92
C PHE A 96 6.12 -5.25 15.43
N ARG A 97 5.97 -6.51 15.84
CA ARG A 97 7.07 -7.29 16.44
C ARG A 97 8.03 -7.80 15.39
N VAL A 98 7.50 -8.33 14.30
CA VAL A 98 8.31 -8.80 13.17
C VAL A 98 8.88 -7.60 12.41
N TRP A 99 8.07 -6.55 12.23
CA TRP A 99 8.49 -5.25 11.71
C TRP A 99 9.73 -4.73 12.44
N ALA A 100 9.69 -4.67 13.78
CA ALA A 100 10.82 -4.23 14.60
C ALA A 100 12.00 -5.21 14.49
N GLY A 101 11.74 -6.52 14.44
CA GLY A 101 12.77 -7.55 14.25
C GLY A 101 13.53 -7.44 12.92
N LEU A 102 12.88 -6.93 11.88
CA LEU A 102 13.50 -6.62 10.58
C LEU A 102 14.22 -5.26 10.56
N GLY A 103 14.05 -4.44 11.62
CA GLY A 103 14.45 -3.04 11.61
C GLY A 103 13.77 -2.25 10.50
N ASN A 104 12.51 -2.58 10.20
CA ASN A 104 11.77 -1.93 9.11
C ASN A 104 11.32 -0.51 9.48
N ILE A 105 11.18 0.34 8.48
CA ILE A 105 10.81 1.76 8.64
C ILE A 105 9.80 2.27 7.60
N ALA A 106 9.39 1.44 6.63
CA ALA A 106 8.52 1.91 5.55
C ALA A 106 7.64 0.80 4.95
N TRP A 107 6.59 1.24 4.26
CA TRP A 107 5.83 0.44 3.32
C TRP A 107 6.05 0.95 1.89
N PRO A 108 6.14 0.07 0.88
CA PRO A 108 6.46 -1.35 1.01
C PRO A 108 7.92 -1.54 1.44
N ALA A 109 8.24 -2.72 1.96
CA ALA A 109 9.62 -3.14 2.14
C ALA A 109 9.75 -4.63 1.82
N ARG A 110 10.87 -5.02 1.21
CA ARG A 110 11.14 -6.40 0.79
C ARG A 110 12.45 -6.86 1.41
N TYR A 111 12.43 -8.00 2.08
CA TYR A 111 13.61 -8.60 2.70
C TYR A 111 13.81 -10.01 2.15
N LEU A 112 14.96 -10.24 1.52
CA LEU A 112 15.26 -11.50 0.85
C LEU A 112 16.33 -12.27 1.62
N PHE A 113 16.02 -13.51 1.95
CA PHE A 113 16.87 -14.41 2.72
C PHE A 113 17.26 -15.62 1.87
N GLY A 114 18.51 -16.06 2.03
CA GLY A 114 19.01 -17.27 1.39
C GLY A 114 18.46 -18.56 2.03
N ALA A 115 18.75 -19.71 1.41
CA ALA A 115 18.41 -21.03 1.94
C ALA A 115 19.07 -21.35 3.29
N ASP A 116 20.16 -20.66 3.62
CA ASP A 116 20.82 -20.64 4.92
C ASP A 116 20.12 -19.75 5.95
N GLY A 117 18.98 -19.14 5.62
CA GLY A 117 18.17 -18.33 6.53
C GLY A 117 18.78 -16.98 6.89
N ASP A 118 19.85 -16.54 6.22
CA ASP A 118 20.47 -15.23 6.42
C ASP A 118 20.01 -14.22 5.36
N LEU A 119 19.87 -12.95 5.78
CA LEU A 119 19.51 -11.85 4.89
C LEU A 119 20.57 -11.67 3.80
N ALA A 120 20.14 -11.81 2.55
CA ALA A 120 20.96 -11.57 1.36
C ALA A 120 20.85 -10.11 0.90
N ASP A 121 19.63 -9.58 0.80
CA ASP A 121 19.39 -8.19 0.37
C ASP A 121 18.05 -7.66 0.90
N ARG A 122 17.85 -6.33 0.80
CA ARG A 122 16.60 -5.65 1.13
C ARG A 122 16.35 -4.44 0.26
N TRP A 123 15.08 -4.17 -0.01
CA TRP A 123 14.61 -2.98 -0.73
C TRP A 123 13.56 -2.26 0.08
N ILE A 124 13.77 -0.97 0.32
CA ILE A 124 12.85 -0.11 1.05
C ILE A 124 12.17 0.81 0.04
N GLY A 125 10.84 0.82 0.03
CA GLY A 125 10.04 1.57 -0.92
C GLY A 125 9.73 0.85 -2.23
N GLU A 126 9.04 1.58 -3.10
CA GLU A 126 8.59 1.16 -4.42
C GLU A 126 9.75 1.13 -5.44
N GLY A 127 9.76 0.15 -6.36
CA GLY A 127 10.75 0.06 -7.46
C GLY A 127 11.77 -1.09 -7.33
N ASP A 128 12.88 -1.00 -8.05
CA ASP A 128 13.96 -2.02 -8.11
C ASP A 128 13.45 -3.46 -8.37
N TYR A 129 12.37 -3.63 -9.13
CA TYR A 129 11.74 -4.95 -9.30
C TYR A 129 12.61 -5.91 -10.13
N ASP A 130 13.26 -5.41 -11.18
CA ASP A 130 14.22 -6.15 -11.99
C ASP A 130 15.43 -6.62 -11.18
N ARG A 131 15.95 -5.75 -10.31
CA ARG A 131 17.06 -6.07 -9.40
C ARG A 131 16.63 -7.04 -8.30
N THR A 132 15.43 -6.87 -7.74
CA THR A 132 14.85 -7.80 -6.76
C THR A 132 14.75 -9.20 -7.36
N GLU A 133 14.21 -9.31 -8.57
CA GLU A 133 14.05 -10.59 -9.23
C GLU A 133 15.39 -11.22 -9.61
N ALA A 134 16.35 -10.44 -10.11
CA ALA A 134 17.69 -10.92 -10.41
C ALA A 134 18.33 -11.58 -9.18
N GLU A 135 18.14 -11.00 -7.99
CA GLU A 135 18.68 -11.54 -6.74
C GLU A 135 17.92 -12.79 -6.27
N ILE A 136 16.59 -12.83 -6.40
CA ILE A 136 15.80 -14.05 -6.16
C ILE A 136 16.35 -15.20 -7.01
N ARG A 137 16.55 -14.97 -8.31
CA ARG A 137 17.06 -15.97 -9.25
C ARG A 137 18.48 -16.41 -8.88
N ARG A 138 19.36 -15.46 -8.52
CA ARG A 138 20.73 -15.74 -8.08
C ARG A 138 20.76 -16.67 -6.87
N LEU A 139 19.89 -16.44 -5.89
CA LEU A 139 19.81 -17.30 -4.71
C LEU A 139 19.22 -18.68 -5.01
N LEU A 140 18.22 -18.76 -5.91
CA LEU A 140 17.63 -20.04 -6.30
C LEU A 140 18.62 -20.93 -7.05
N LEU A 141 19.52 -20.36 -7.86
CA LEU A 141 20.60 -21.10 -8.55
C LEU A 141 21.56 -21.84 -7.59
N ALA A 142 21.59 -21.49 -6.29
CA ALA A 142 22.34 -22.24 -5.30
C ALA A 142 21.68 -23.59 -4.94
N THR A 143 20.39 -23.76 -5.25
CA THR A 143 19.58 -24.93 -4.86
C THR A 143 18.92 -25.65 -6.04
N VAL A 144 18.78 -24.99 -7.19
CA VAL A 144 18.20 -25.57 -8.42
C VAL A 144 19.11 -25.32 -9.63
N SER A 145 18.94 -26.13 -10.68
CA SER A 145 19.68 -25.93 -11.93
C SER A 145 19.09 -24.78 -12.76
N GLU A 146 19.90 -24.16 -13.61
CA GLU A 146 19.44 -23.08 -14.50
C GLU A 146 18.32 -23.54 -15.45
N ALA A 147 18.32 -24.81 -15.85
CA ALA A 147 17.30 -25.39 -16.72
C ALA A 147 15.92 -25.50 -16.05
N ASP A 148 15.88 -25.53 -14.71
CA ASP A 148 14.64 -25.62 -13.93
C ASP A 148 14.10 -24.23 -13.56
N LEU A 149 14.87 -23.16 -13.75
CA LEU A 149 14.41 -21.80 -13.46
C LEU A 149 13.48 -21.31 -14.58
N PRO A 150 12.30 -20.75 -14.24
CA PRO A 150 11.46 -20.10 -15.22
C PRO A 150 12.18 -18.87 -15.82
N PRO A 151 11.71 -18.30 -16.94
CA PRO A 151 12.23 -17.03 -17.45
C PRO A 151 11.99 -15.89 -16.45
N VAL A 152 12.61 -14.73 -16.71
CA VAL A 152 12.29 -13.49 -15.97
C VAL A 152 10.80 -13.16 -16.15
N THR A 153 10.15 -12.72 -15.08
CA THR A 153 8.72 -12.40 -15.11
C THR A 153 8.43 -11.29 -16.12
N PRO A 154 7.31 -11.37 -16.88
CA PRO A 154 6.90 -10.30 -17.77
C PRO A 154 6.77 -8.96 -17.06
N GLU A 155 6.33 -8.96 -15.81
CA GLU A 155 6.16 -7.78 -14.96
C GLU A 155 7.52 -7.07 -14.76
N ALA A 156 8.55 -7.76 -14.27
CA ALA A 156 9.86 -7.16 -14.06
C ALA A 156 10.55 -6.76 -15.37
N ALA A 157 10.38 -7.56 -16.44
CA ALA A 157 10.91 -7.23 -17.77
C ALA A 157 10.27 -5.94 -18.33
N ALA A 158 8.95 -5.77 -18.16
CA ALA A 158 8.24 -4.56 -18.57
C ALA A 158 8.73 -3.34 -17.77
N PHE A 159 8.93 -3.50 -16.46
CA PHE A 159 9.50 -2.44 -15.62
C PHE A 159 10.90 -2.02 -16.06
N ALA A 160 11.79 -2.99 -16.32
CA ALA A 160 13.16 -2.71 -16.78
C ALA A 160 13.21 -2.00 -18.15
N ALA A 161 12.21 -2.24 -19.00
CA ALA A 161 12.09 -1.60 -20.31
C ALA A 161 11.43 -0.21 -20.25
N ALA A 162 10.69 0.09 -19.19
CA ALA A 162 10.00 1.36 -19.01
C ALA A 162 10.94 2.45 -18.48
N THR A 163 10.62 3.71 -18.75
CA THR A 163 11.23 4.83 -18.01
C THR A 163 10.59 4.89 -16.63
N PRO A 164 11.37 4.79 -15.53
CA PRO A 164 10.80 4.84 -14.20
C PRO A 164 10.04 6.15 -13.94
N PRO A 165 8.91 6.10 -13.23
CA PRO A 165 8.23 7.30 -12.78
C PRO A 165 9.15 8.22 -11.97
N THR A 166 9.01 9.53 -12.16
CA THR A 166 9.79 10.53 -11.40
C THR A 166 8.97 11.12 -10.25
N TYR A 167 9.43 10.86 -9.02
CA TYR A 167 8.82 11.41 -7.79
C TYR A 167 9.45 12.76 -7.38
N ALA A 168 10.37 13.31 -8.18
CA ALA A 168 11.02 14.57 -7.85
C ALA A 168 10.01 15.72 -7.83
N ASN A 169 9.99 16.52 -6.77
CA ASN A 169 9.08 17.67 -6.58
C ASN A 169 7.59 17.30 -6.58
N LEU A 170 7.24 16.06 -6.21
CA LEU A 170 5.86 15.69 -5.93
C LEU A 170 5.45 16.20 -4.54
N THR A 171 4.18 16.48 -4.33
CA THR A 171 3.63 16.60 -2.97
C THR A 171 3.90 15.30 -2.20
N GLU A 172 4.49 15.43 -1.02
CA GLU A 172 4.70 14.31 -0.11
C GLU A 172 3.39 13.88 0.53
N GLU A 173 3.35 12.62 0.99
CA GLU A 173 2.20 12.07 1.70
C GLU A 173 1.71 13.02 2.82
N THR A 174 0.43 13.35 2.77
CA THR A 174 -0.16 14.37 3.63
C THR A 174 -1.11 13.70 4.61
N TYR A 175 -0.62 13.44 5.83
CA TYR A 175 -1.45 12.97 6.94
C TYR A 175 -2.36 14.08 7.44
N VAL A 176 -3.64 13.76 7.62
CA VAL A 176 -4.60 14.72 8.16
C VAL A 176 -4.80 14.57 9.66
N GLY A 177 -4.52 13.42 10.28
CA GLY A 177 -4.56 13.25 11.74
C GLY A 177 -3.51 14.06 12.51
N THR A 178 -3.80 14.45 13.75
CA THR A 178 -2.93 15.33 14.55
C THR A 178 -1.56 14.76 14.89
N ASP A 179 -1.40 13.44 14.86
CA ASP A 179 -0.15 12.77 15.23
C ASP A 179 0.96 13.01 14.19
N ARG A 180 0.58 13.20 12.92
CA ARG A 180 1.51 13.30 11.77
C ARG A 180 1.23 14.50 10.85
N ARG A 181 0.18 15.30 11.14
CA ARG A 181 -0.21 16.47 10.35
C ARG A 181 0.92 17.49 10.24
N VAL A 182 1.21 17.91 9.00
CA VAL A 182 2.03 19.09 8.73
C VAL A 182 1.14 20.33 8.74
N PRO A 183 1.43 21.37 9.55
CA PRO A 183 0.61 22.59 9.56
C PRO A 183 0.56 23.28 8.18
N GLY A 184 -0.65 23.61 7.73
CA GLY A 184 -0.87 24.33 6.48
C GLY A 184 -0.88 23.47 5.21
N SER A 185 -0.76 22.15 5.31
CA SER A 185 -0.81 21.25 4.14
C SER A 185 -2.21 21.04 3.57
N PHE A 186 -3.27 21.32 4.32
CA PHE A 186 -4.67 21.27 3.88
C PHE A 186 -5.53 22.21 4.72
N THR A 187 -6.78 22.43 4.28
CA THR A 187 -7.79 23.21 4.98
C THR A 187 -9.04 22.38 5.23
N LEU A 188 -9.66 22.56 6.40
CA LEU A 188 -10.97 22.02 6.73
C LEU A 188 -11.97 23.15 6.92
N THR A 189 -13.14 23.02 6.31
CA THR A 189 -14.31 23.88 6.54
C THR A 189 -15.48 23.01 6.98
N GLY A 190 -16.25 23.47 7.98
CA GLY A 190 -17.35 22.71 8.58
C GLY A 190 -17.02 22.22 10.00
N ASP A 191 -17.91 21.39 10.57
CA ASP A 191 -17.78 20.86 11.93
C ASP A 191 -16.95 19.56 11.91
N TRP A 192 -15.62 19.69 11.89
CA TRP A 192 -14.68 18.57 11.94
C TRP A 192 -14.14 18.35 13.35
N ARG A 193 -13.98 17.10 13.74
CA ARG A 193 -13.26 16.69 14.94
C ARG A 193 -11.91 16.12 14.57
N ASP A 194 -10.88 16.68 15.19
CA ASP A 194 -9.52 16.16 15.10
C ASP A 194 -9.37 14.89 15.96
N SER A 195 -8.65 13.91 15.43
CA SER A 195 -8.16 12.70 16.11
C SER A 195 -6.67 12.52 15.84
N GLY A 196 -6.02 11.59 16.54
CA GLY A 196 -4.60 11.26 16.34
C GLY A 196 -4.29 10.85 14.90
N GLU A 197 -5.05 9.89 14.37
CA GLU A 197 -4.80 9.29 13.04
C GLU A 197 -5.63 9.93 11.90
N TYR A 198 -6.75 10.58 12.21
CA TYR A 198 -7.73 11.05 11.22
C TYR A 198 -8.43 12.34 11.63
N VAL A 199 -9.25 12.87 10.71
CA VAL A 199 -10.28 13.88 11.01
C VAL A 199 -11.65 13.32 10.67
N GLU A 200 -12.65 13.59 11.50
CA GLU A 200 -14.02 13.08 11.36
C GLU A 200 -15.01 14.21 11.20
N LEU A 201 -15.89 14.14 10.19
CA LEU A 201 -16.98 15.09 10.05
C LEU A 201 -18.02 14.84 11.15
N ALA A 202 -18.19 15.78 12.07
CA ALA A 202 -19.10 15.63 13.21
C ALA A 202 -20.55 16.05 12.89
N GLY A 203 -20.74 16.95 11.93
CA GLY A 203 -22.06 17.50 11.63
C GLY A 203 -22.09 18.36 10.37
N GLY A 204 -23.27 18.42 9.73
CA GLY A 204 -23.51 19.29 8.57
C GLY A 204 -22.70 18.90 7.34
N THR A 205 -22.33 19.90 6.54
CA THR A 205 -21.48 19.75 5.36
C THR A 205 -20.04 20.07 5.73
N GLY A 206 -19.14 19.14 5.42
CA GLY A 206 -17.70 19.30 5.56
C GLY A 206 -17.03 19.45 4.20
N GLU A 207 -16.01 20.29 4.16
CA GLU A 207 -15.10 20.44 3.03
C GLU A 207 -13.66 20.20 3.50
N LEU A 208 -12.91 19.46 2.69
CA LEU A 208 -11.47 19.27 2.84
C LEU A 208 -10.78 19.71 1.54
N ALA A 209 -9.93 20.74 1.64
CA ALA A 209 -9.19 21.30 0.52
C ALA A 209 -7.68 21.04 0.65
N LEU A 210 -7.08 20.45 -0.38
CA LEU A 210 -5.68 20.03 -0.45
C LEU A 210 -4.99 20.68 -1.66
N PRO A 211 -4.07 21.63 -1.44
CA PRO A 211 -3.10 22.04 -2.47
C PRO A 211 -2.15 20.89 -2.78
N PHE A 212 -1.93 20.58 -4.06
CA PHE A 212 -1.04 19.50 -4.46
C PHE A 212 -0.33 19.77 -5.79
N ASN A 213 0.79 19.06 -6.00
CA ASN A 213 1.53 18.95 -7.25
C ASN A 213 1.84 17.46 -7.49
N ALA A 214 0.99 16.80 -8.28
CA ALA A 214 1.07 15.37 -8.57
C ALA A 214 0.22 15.00 -9.79
N GLY A 215 0.54 13.89 -10.46
CA GLY A 215 -0.30 13.33 -11.52
C GLY A 215 -1.47 12.51 -10.98
N GLU A 216 -1.31 11.92 -9.80
CA GLU A 216 -2.34 11.13 -9.12
C GLU A 216 -2.52 11.59 -7.67
N VAL A 217 -3.76 11.58 -7.19
CA VAL A 217 -4.11 11.82 -5.79
C VAL A 217 -5.07 10.75 -5.31
N ASN A 218 -4.75 10.15 -4.18
CA ASN A 218 -5.57 9.16 -3.49
C ASN A 218 -5.83 9.63 -2.07
N LEU A 219 -6.90 9.10 -1.46
CA LEU A 219 -7.22 9.38 -0.06
C LEU A 219 -7.53 8.08 0.67
N VAL A 220 -6.91 7.91 1.84
CA VAL A 220 -7.27 6.86 2.80
C VAL A 220 -8.44 7.35 3.65
N VAL A 221 -9.54 6.59 3.63
CA VAL A 221 -10.81 6.98 4.24
C VAL A 221 -11.42 5.84 5.05
N ASP A 222 -12.33 6.19 5.97
CA ASP A 222 -13.33 5.30 6.57
C ASP A 222 -14.69 6.00 6.51
N PRO A 223 -15.72 5.42 5.87
CA PRO A 223 -17.03 6.07 5.73
C PRO A 223 -17.81 6.16 7.04
N GLY A 224 -17.34 5.49 8.10
CA GLY A 224 -18.12 5.35 9.33
C GLY A 224 -19.32 4.41 9.16
N PRO A 225 -20.30 4.46 10.09
CA PRO A 225 -21.39 3.49 10.13
C PRO A 225 -22.44 3.69 9.02
N ASP A 226 -22.71 4.94 8.62
CA ASP A 226 -23.77 5.31 7.68
C ASP A 226 -23.24 5.35 6.23
N ARG A 227 -22.93 4.17 5.73
CA ARG A 227 -22.32 3.93 4.41
C ARG A 227 -23.33 3.41 3.37
N PRO A 228 -23.15 3.70 2.06
CA PRO A 228 -22.03 4.44 1.47
C PRO A 228 -22.12 5.96 1.69
N VAL A 229 -20.95 6.60 1.78
CA VAL A 229 -20.81 8.06 1.88
C VAL A 229 -20.48 8.62 0.49
N PRO A 230 -21.34 9.48 -0.09
CA PRO A 230 -20.99 10.24 -1.29
C PRO A 230 -20.02 11.37 -0.92
N VAL A 231 -18.94 11.48 -1.69
CA VAL A 231 -17.96 12.56 -1.60
C VAL A 231 -17.84 13.23 -2.96
N SER A 232 -18.28 14.48 -3.07
CA SER A 232 -18.09 15.28 -4.27
C SER A 232 -16.63 15.68 -4.40
N VAL A 233 -16.08 15.54 -5.61
CA VAL A 233 -14.66 15.76 -5.93
C VAL A 233 -14.55 16.93 -6.89
N LEU A 234 -13.90 18.00 -6.45
CA LEU A 234 -13.65 19.18 -7.24
C LEU A 234 -12.14 19.35 -7.46
N LEU A 235 -11.75 19.67 -8.69
CA LEU A 235 -10.41 20.07 -9.06
C LEU A 235 -10.45 21.54 -9.49
N ASP A 236 -9.65 22.39 -8.84
CA ASP A 236 -9.56 23.83 -9.09
C ASP A 236 -10.93 24.54 -9.03
N GLY A 237 -11.77 24.10 -8.08
CA GLY A 237 -13.10 24.65 -7.84
C GLY A 237 -14.19 24.22 -8.82
N GLN A 238 -13.88 23.32 -9.76
CA GLN A 238 -14.86 22.72 -10.68
C GLN A 238 -15.05 21.23 -10.38
N PRO A 239 -16.23 20.64 -10.60
CA PRO A 239 -16.39 19.18 -10.57
C PRO A 239 -15.35 18.50 -11.45
N ILE A 240 -14.65 17.50 -10.93
CA ILE A 240 -13.53 16.87 -11.63
C ILE A 240 -13.99 16.22 -12.95
N GLY A 241 -13.18 16.41 -14.00
CA GLY A 241 -13.53 16.04 -15.37
C GLY A 241 -12.77 14.82 -15.89
N ALA A 242 -11.85 15.08 -16.82
CA ALA A 242 -11.09 14.05 -17.51
C ALA A 242 -10.08 13.36 -16.59
N GLU A 243 -9.59 14.09 -15.59
CA GLU A 243 -8.58 13.73 -14.61
C GLU A 243 -9.13 12.90 -13.44
N ARG A 244 -10.40 12.47 -13.52
CA ARG A 244 -11.03 11.70 -12.43
C ARG A 244 -10.33 10.36 -12.23
N GLY A 245 -10.04 10.04 -10.97
CA GLY A 245 -9.53 8.72 -10.59
C GLY A 245 -10.58 7.63 -10.74
N ALA A 246 -10.14 6.37 -10.62
CA ALA A 246 -10.98 5.20 -10.87
C ALA A 246 -12.19 5.06 -9.93
N ASP A 247 -12.12 5.68 -8.74
CA ASP A 247 -13.18 5.60 -7.72
C ASP A 247 -14.15 6.80 -7.78
N VAL A 248 -13.99 7.68 -8.77
CA VAL A 248 -14.84 8.86 -8.98
C VAL A 248 -15.75 8.66 -10.20
N GLY A 249 -17.06 8.75 -9.97
CA GLY A 249 -18.09 8.62 -11.01
C GLY A 249 -18.07 9.77 -12.03
N PRO A 250 -18.80 9.61 -13.17
CA PRO A 250 -18.94 10.67 -14.18
C PRO A 250 -19.69 11.92 -13.68
N ASP A 251 -20.35 11.82 -12.53
CA ASP A 251 -21.00 12.90 -11.79
C ASP A 251 -20.04 13.60 -10.80
N ALA A 252 -18.74 13.30 -10.86
CA ALA A 252 -17.70 13.81 -9.95
C ALA A 252 -17.93 13.43 -8.47
N VAL A 253 -18.54 12.27 -8.21
CA VAL A 253 -18.77 11.74 -6.87
C VAL A 253 -18.05 10.41 -6.67
N ALA A 254 -17.29 10.30 -5.58
CA ALA A 254 -16.80 9.03 -5.08
C ALA A 254 -17.80 8.42 -4.08
N GLN A 255 -18.09 7.13 -4.22
CA GLN A 255 -18.96 6.40 -3.29
C GLN A 255 -18.09 5.57 -2.34
N VAL A 256 -17.98 6.03 -1.09
CA VAL A 256 -17.13 5.37 -0.09
C VAL A 256 -17.96 4.39 0.72
N ASP A 257 -17.74 3.09 0.54
CA ASP A 257 -18.52 2.03 1.18
C ASP A 257 -17.76 1.24 2.25
N ARG A 258 -16.44 1.44 2.36
CA ARG A 258 -15.57 0.78 3.35
C ARG A 258 -14.32 1.58 3.64
N ALA A 259 -13.61 1.20 4.70
CA ALA A 259 -12.30 1.72 4.99
C ALA A 259 -11.29 1.22 3.93
N ALA A 260 -10.74 2.14 3.15
CA ALA A 260 -9.91 1.84 1.98
C ALA A 260 -9.15 3.09 1.51
N MET A 261 -8.24 2.89 0.55
CA MET A 261 -7.73 3.97 -0.28
C MET A 261 -8.61 4.14 -1.52
N ILE A 262 -9.11 5.36 -1.75
CA ILE A 262 -9.86 5.74 -2.96
C ILE A 262 -9.01 6.60 -3.89
N ARG A 263 -9.12 6.36 -5.20
CA ARG A 263 -8.40 7.06 -6.28
C ARG A 263 -9.24 8.24 -6.76
N LEU A 264 -8.80 9.45 -6.42
CA LEU A 264 -9.57 10.69 -6.64
C LEU A 264 -9.16 11.39 -7.94
N VAL A 265 -7.85 11.49 -8.19
CA VAL A 265 -7.28 12.16 -9.37
C VAL A 265 -6.35 11.18 -10.08
N ALA A 266 -6.39 11.16 -11.41
CA ALA A 266 -5.49 10.40 -12.27
C ALA A 266 -5.13 11.20 -13.53
N GLY A 267 -3.84 11.32 -13.81
CA GLY A 267 -3.31 11.98 -15.01
C GLY A 267 -3.46 13.51 -15.03
N ALA A 268 -3.47 14.15 -13.85
CA ALA A 268 -3.38 15.61 -13.77
C ALA A 268 -2.01 16.12 -14.25
N SER A 269 -1.95 17.38 -14.67
CA SER A 269 -0.67 18.06 -14.89
C SER A 269 0.12 18.18 -13.59
N ARG A 270 1.45 18.20 -13.70
CA ARG A 270 2.35 18.38 -12.55
C ARG A 270 2.60 19.86 -12.23
N ASP A 271 1.51 20.61 -12.20
CA ASP A 271 1.45 22.01 -11.77
C ASP A 271 0.74 22.09 -10.41
N ASP A 272 0.65 23.29 -9.83
CA ASP A 272 -0.06 23.49 -8.58
C ASP A 272 -1.58 23.44 -8.81
N HIS A 273 -2.25 22.52 -8.13
CA HIS A 273 -3.69 22.31 -8.18
C HIS A 273 -4.30 22.37 -6.78
N LEU A 274 -5.62 22.58 -6.73
CA LEU A 274 -6.42 22.48 -5.50
C LEU A 274 -7.47 21.38 -5.65
N LEU A 275 -7.28 20.28 -4.92
CA LEU A 275 -8.32 19.26 -4.76
C LEU A 275 -9.25 19.67 -3.61
N THR A 276 -10.56 19.67 -3.84
CA THR A 276 -11.56 19.93 -2.80
C THR A 276 -12.56 18.79 -2.73
N LEU A 277 -12.75 18.25 -1.53
CA LEU A 277 -13.68 17.17 -1.25
C LEU A 277 -14.81 17.68 -0.38
N VAL A 278 -16.06 17.36 -0.76
CA VAL A 278 -17.25 17.81 -0.03
C VAL A 278 -18.15 16.63 0.31
N THR A 279 -18.58 16.54 1.56
CA THR A 279 -19.59 15.55 1.99
C THR A 279 -20.49 16.12 3.08
N ASP A 280 -21.74 15.65 3.11
CA ASP A 280 -22.76 16.01 4.09
C ASP A 280 -23.09 14.84 5.05
N ARG A 281 -22.21 13.85 5.13
CA ARG A 281 -22.38 12.63 5.94
C ARG A 281 -21.48 12.66 7.17
N PRO A 282 -22.02 13.00 8.36
CA PRO A 282 -21.29 12.84 9.61
C PRO A 282 -20.80 11.41 9.82
N GLY A 283 -19.64 11.27 10.46
CA GLY A 283 -18.95 10.00 10.66
C GLY A 283 -17.94 9.65 9.56
N PHE A 284 -17.92 10.38 8.44
CA PHE A 284 -16.86 10.26 7.43
C PHE A 284 -15.50 10.65 8.01
N ARG A 285 -14.49 9.81 7.79
CA ARG A 285 -13.12 10.00 8.27
C ARG A 285 -12.14 10.01 7.12
N ALA A 286 -11.19 10.93 7.16
CA ALA A 286 -10.04 11.00 6.28
C ALA A 286 -8.75 10.83 7.09
N TYR A 287 -7.77 10.08 6.56
CA TYR A 287 -6.53 9.71 7.26
C TYR A 287 -5.28 10.32 6.62
N ALA A 288 -5.08 10.08 5.32
CA ALA A 288 -3.93 10.59 4.58
C ALA A 288 -4.20 10.70 3.09
N PHE A 289 -3.59 11.70 2.44
CA PHE A 289 -3.48 11.79 1.00
C PHE A 289 -2.17 11.19 0.53
N THR A 290 -2.24 10.34 -0.49
CA THR A 290 -1.06 9.74 -1.14
C THR A 290 -1.04 10.07 -2.61
N PHE A 291 0.16 10.09 -3.19
CA PHE A 291 0.38 10.70 -4.49
C PHE A 291 1.08 9.74 -5.46
N GLY A 292 0.89 10.03 -6.74
CA GLY A 292 1.59 9.39 -7.85
C GLY A 292 2.01 10.42 -8.90
N PRO A 293 3.03 10.12 -9.70
CA PRO A 293 3.52 11.01 -10.75
C PRO A 293 2.61 11.10 -11.96
#